data_AF-A0A6S6S1H6-F1
#
_entry.id   AF-A0A6S6S1H6-F1
#
_cell.length_a   1.000
_cell.length_b   1.000
_cell.length_c   1.000
_cell.angle_alpha   90.00
_cell.angle_beta   90.00
_cell.angle_gamma   90.00
#
_symmetry.space_group_name_H-M   'P 1'
#
loop_
_entity.id
_entity.type
_entity.pdbx_description
1 polymer ?
#
loop_
_entity_poly.entity_id
_entity_poly.type
_entity_poly.pdbx_seq_one_letter_code
_entity_poly.pdbx_strand_id
1 'polypeptide(L)'
;MKGLMQSILLAATNKIKGIQRHSTIFVILLGILVLAGMAPSIVSSDWMWFSRSGALVVIFGVLIVWIDYKGSINDALDTVLSGYKEHLRNNEDLTEEQKNKFGKEIEGKFNEVGILTERRFQNIEFYVIALGTLIWGYGDLISRLLQ
;
A
#
# COMPACT_ATOMS: atom_id res chain seq x y z
N MET A 1 26.09 -14.19 -13.80
CA MET A 1 26.07 -12.88 -13.09
C MET A 1 24.86 -12.00 -13.40
N LYS A 2 24.59 -11.56 -14.65
CA LYS A 2 23.39 -10.73 -14.96
C LYS A 2 22.05 -11.39 -14.60
N GLY A 3 21.94 -12.71 -14.79
CA GLY A 3 20.72 -13.46 -14.50
C GLY A 3 20.35 -13.53 -13.01
N LEU A 4 21.35 -13.51 -12.12
CA LEU A 4 21.12 -13.60 -10.67
C LEU A 4 20.67 -12.25 -10.09
N MET A 5 21.23 -11.14 -10.61
CA MET A 5 20.73 -9.80 -10.26
C MET A 5 19.32 -9.54 -10.82
N GLN A 6 18.99 -10.11 -11.98
CA GLN A 6 17.65 -10.02 -12.55
C GLN A 6 16.62 -10.85 -11.77
N SER A 7 16.94 -12.06 -11.31
CA SER A 7 16.01 -12.89 -10.54
C SER A 7 15.66 -12.27 -9.17
N ILE A 8 16.62 -11.58 -8.54
CA ILE A 8 16.43 -10.84 -7.28
C ILE A 8 15.53 -9.64 -7.50
N LEU A 9 15.82 -8.83 -8.53
CA LEU A 9 14.96 -7.74 -8.92
C LEU A 9 13.56 -8.27 -9.20
N LEU A 10 13.40 -9.40 -9.88
CA LEU A 10 12.10 -9.98 -10.21
C LEU A 10 11.34 -10.50 -8.97
N ALA A 11 12.02 -11.10 -7.99
CA ALA A 11 11.42 -11.56 -6.74
C ALA A 11 10.99 -10.39 -5.84
N ALA A 12 11.86 -9.39 -5.67
CA ALA A 12 11.53 -8.14 -4.97
C ALA A 12 10.38 -7.42 -5.67
N THR A 13 10.44 -7.28 -7.00
CA THR A 13 9.39 -6.65 -7.80
C THR A 13 8.08 -7.43 -7.67
N ASN A 14 8.08 -8.77 -7.71
CA ASN A 14 6.87 -9.57 -7.57
C ASN A 14 6.24 -9.46 -6.18
N LYS A 15 7.04 -9.38 -5.11
CA LYS A 15 6.50 -9.24 -3.73
C LYS A 15 6.01 -7.82 -3.46
N ILE A 16 6.73 -6.80 -3.96
CA ILE A 16 6.27 -5.40 -3.98
C ILE A 16 4.99 -5.26 -4.82
N LYS A 17 4.91 -5.97 -5.94
CA LYS A 17 3.71 -6.02 -6.78
C LYS A 17 2.55 -6.72 -6.06
N GLY A 18 2.82 -7.66 -5.16
CA GLY A 18 1.83 -8.23 -4.23
C GLY A 18 1.27 -7.19 -3.26
N ILE A 19 2.14 -6.43 -2.61
CA ILE A 19 1.76 -5.33 -1.71
C ILE A 19 1.01 -4.22 -2.46
N GLN A 20 1.49 -3.82 -3.64
CA GLN A 20 0.78 -2.90 -4.54
C GLN A 20 -0.59 -3.45 -4.99
N ARG A 21 -0.71 -4.77 -5.19
CA ARG A 21 -1.97 -5.40 -5.60
C ARG A 21 -3.01 -5.31 -4.48
N HIS A 22 -2.62 -5.45 -3.22
CA HIS A 22 -3.52 -5.19 -2.10
C HIS A 22 -3.99 -3.72 -2.09
N SER A 23 -3.06 -2.77 -2.18
CA SER A 23 -3.40 -1.33 -2.27
C SER A 23 -4.34 -1.01 -3.44
N THR A 24 -4.11 -1.61 -4.62
CA THR A 24 -4.96 -1.41 -5.79
C THR A 24 -6.38 -1.95 -5.58
N ILE A 25 -6.50 -3.16 -5.02
CA ILE A 25 -7.81 -3.74 -4.67
C ILE A 25 -8.54 -2.84 -3.67
N PHE A 26 -7.81 -2.25 -2.71
CA PHE A 26 -8.39 -1.30 -1.76
C PHE A 26 -8.90 -0.02 -2.43
N VAL A 27 -8.13 0.62 -3.31
CA VAL A 27 -8.60 1.80 -4.04
C VAL A 27 -9.86 1.49 -4.85
N ILE A 28 -9.94 0.30 -5.44
CA ILE A 28 -11.13 -0.16 -6.17
C ILE A 28 -12.33 -0.32 -5.23
N LEU A 29 -12.16 -0.98 -4.08
CA LEU A 29 -13.21 -1.14 -3.07
C LEU A 29 -13.71 0.21 -2.53
N LEU A 30 -12.80 1.16 -2.36
CA LEU A 30 -13.09 2.53 -1.95
C LEU A 30 -13.93 3.26 -3.00
N GLY A 31 -13.57 3.13 -4.27
CA GLY A 31 -14.37 3.62 -5.39
C GLY A 31 -15.78 3.01 -5.41
N ILE A 32 -15.89 1.70 -5.18
CA ILE A 32 -17.18 1.01 -5.07
C ILE A 32 -18.02 1.57 -3.92
N LEU A 33 -17.44 1.80 -2.73
CA LEU A 33 -18.14 2.38 -1.58
C LEU A 33 -18.68 3.79 -1.88
N VAL A 34 -17.85 4.63 -2.51
CA VAL A 34 -18.25 5.99 -2.90
C VAL A 34 -19.38 5.94 -3.94
N LEU A 35 -19.26 5.10 -4.97
CA LEU A 35 -20.30 4.93 -5.99
C LEU A 35 -21.60 4.38 -5.41
N ALA A 36 -21.50 3.43 -4.47
CA ALA A 36 -22.64 2.85 -3.77
C ALA A 36 -23.34 3.86 -2.85
N GLY A 37 -22.63 4.87 -2.32
CA GLY A 37 -23.23 6.01 -1.62
C GLY A 37 -23.85 7.03 -2.57
N MET A 38 -23.21 7.27 -3.71
CA MET A 38 -23.62 8.29 -4.68
C MET A 38 -24.86 7.89 -5.49
N ALA A 39 -24.94 6.63 -5.95
CA ALA A 39 -26.06 6.14 -6.75
C ALA A 39 -27.44 6.29 -6.08
N PRO A 40 -27.67 5.82 -4.83
CA PRO A 40 -28.93 6.05 -4.13
C PRO A 40 -29.14 7.52 -3.79
N SER A 41 -28.07 8.29 -3.54
CA SER A 41 -28.20 9.73 -3.28
C SER A 41 -28.81 10.50 -4.46
N ILE A 42 -28.44 10.13 -5.68
CA ILE A 42 -29.01 10.75 -6.90
C ILE A 42 -30.46 10.31 -7.10
N VAL A 43 -30.78 9.02 -6.92
CA VAL A 43 -32.14 8.49 -7.15
C VAL A 43 -33.12 9.03 -6.12
N SER A 44 -32.71 9.10 -4.86
CA SER A 44 -33.57 9.52 -3.75
C SER A 44 -33.52 11.02 -3.47
N SER A 45 -32.66 11.78 -4.18
CA SER A 45 -32.33 13.19 -3.87
C SER A 45 -31.93 13.43 -2.41
N ASP A 46 -31.46 12.37 -1.74
CA ASP A 46 -31.08 12.34 -0.34
C ASP A 46 -29.58 12.05 -0.24
N TRP A 47 -28.79 13.11 -0.08
CA TRP A 47 -27.34 13.03 0.01
C TRP A 47 -26.83 12.45 1.34
N MET A 48 -27.73 12.08 2.26
CA MET A 48 -27.36 11.41 3.50
C MET A 48 -26.72 10.04 3.24
N TRP A 49 -27.09 9.35 2.15
CA TRP A 49 -26.45 8.09 1.75
C TRP A 49 -24.98 8.29 1.34
N PHE A 50 -24.68 9.38 0.65
CA PHE A 50 -23.31 9.76 0.29
C PHE A 50 -22.49 10.12 1.54
N SER A 51 -23.04 10.91 2.48
CA SER A 51 -22.38 11.20 3.76
C SER A 51 -22.08 9.93 4.57
N ARG A 52 -23.02 8.98 4.65
CA ARG A 52 -22.81 7.68 5.32
C ARG A 52 -21.71 6.85 4.67
N SER A 53 -21.59 6.88 3.34
CA SER A 53 -20.48 6.21 2.64
C SER A 53 -19.12 6.80 3.00
N GLY A 54 -19.05 8.11 3.26
CA GLY A 54 -17.84 8.78 3.76
C GLY A 54 -17.37 8.23 5.12
N ALA A 55 -18.30 8.00 6.05
CA ALA A 55 -17.97 7.40 7.35
C ALA A 55 -17.36 5.99 7.20
N LEU A 56 -17.92 5.18 6.29
CA LEU A 56 -17.37 3.86 5.98
C LEU A 56 -15.96 3.99 5.40
N VAL A 57 -15.73 4.92 4.48
CA VAL A 57 -14.39 5.18 3.94
C VAL A 57 -13.39 5.55 5.04
N VAL A 58 -13.77 6.38 6.01
CA VAL A 58 -12.90 6.72 7.16
C VAL A 58 -12.58 5.49 8.00
N ILE A 59 -13.58 4.69 8.37
CA ILE A 59 -13.39 3.48 9.17
C ILE A 59 -12.43 2.52 8.46
N PHE A 60 -12.63 2.30 7.16
CA PHE A 60 -11.73 1.47 6.36
C PHE A 60 -10.32 2.05 6.28
N GLY A 61 -10.17 3.36 6.07
CA GLY A 61 -8.88 4.04 6.05
C GLY A 61 -8.12 3.86 7.36
N VAL A 62 -8.78 4.03 8.51
CA VAL A 62 -8.18 3.83 9.84
C VAL A 62 -7.79 2.37 10.08
N LEU A 63 -8.62 1.41 9.68
CA LEU A 63 -8.29 -0.02 9.78
C LEU A 63 -7.04 -0.39 8.96
N ILE A 64 -6.87 0.24 7.80
CA ILE A 64 -5.70 0.01 6.95
C ILE A 64 -4.45 0.58 7.61
N VAL A 65 -4.49 1.84 8.06
CA VAL A 65 -3.38 2.45 8.79
C VAL A 65 -2.98 1.58 9.98
N TRP A 66 -3.96 1.03 10.70
CA TRP A 66 -3.71 0.12 11.82
C TRP A 66 -2.99 -1.17 11.41
N ILE A 67 -3.38 -1.77 10.28
CA ILE A 67 -2.77 -3.00 9.76
C ILE A 67 -1.35 -2.71 9.23
N ASP A 68 -1.15 -1.61 8.51
CA ASP A 68 0.15 -1.24 7.93
C ASP A 68 1.15 -0.80 9.02
N TYR A 69 0.68 -0.06 10.03
CA TYR A 69 1.46 0.33 11.20
C TYR A 69 2.06 -0.86 11.95
N LYS A 70 1.47 -2.06 11.82
CA LYS A 70 2.00 -3.28 12.44
C LYS A 70 3.31 -3.78 11.79
N GLY A 71 3.88 -3.03 10.84
CA GLY A 71 5.22 -3.30 10.30
C GLY A 71 5.23 -4.31 9.16
N SER A 72 4.08 -4.59 8.53
CA SER A 72 3.96 -5.66 7.53
C SER A 72 4.89 -5.48 6.33
N ILE A 73 5.22 -4.25 5.95
CA ILE A 73 6.15 -3.95 4.85
C ILE A 73 7.60 -4.24 5.26
N ASN A 74 8.00 -3.80 6.46
CA ASN A 74 9.34 -4.03 6.97
C ASN A 74 9.61 -5.51 7.24
N ASP A 75 8.65 -6.22 7.83
CA ASP A 75 8.74 -7.67 8.03
C ASP A 75 8.83 -8.42 6.70
N ALA A 76 8.08 -7.98 5.69
CA ALA A 76 8.10 -8.59 4.37
C ALA A 76 9.43 -8.38 3.64
N LEU A 77 10.05 -7.22 3.80
CA LEU A 77 11.37 -6.88 3.25
C LEU A 77 12.48 -7.64 3.97
N ASP A 78 12.46 -7.67 5.30
CA ASP A 78 13.44 -8.41 6.11
C ASP A 78 13.40 -9.91 5.83
N THR A 79 12.21 -10.48 5.64
CA THR A 79 12.05 -11.89 5.24
C THR A 79 12.71 -12.18 3.88
N VAL A 80 12.62 -11.25 2.91
CA VAL A 80 13.25 -11.44 1.60
C VAL A 80 14.76 -11.23 1.69
N LEU A 81 15.20 -10.21 2.43
CA LEU A 81 16.60 -9.90 2.64
C LEU A 81 17.31 -11.08 3.32
N SER A 82 16.72 -11.64 4.38
CA SER A 82 17.25 -12.79 5.11
C SER A 82 17.32 -14.05 4.25
N GLY A 83 16.25 -14.39 3.54
CA GLY A 83 16.25 -15.52 2.60
C GLY A 83 17.30 -15.38 1.49
N TYR A 84 17.58 -14.14 1.06
CA TYR A 84 18.62 -13.87 0.08
C TYR A 84 20.04 -13.95 0.64
N LYS A 85 20.28 -13.38 1.84
CA LYS A 85 21.56 -13.52 2.55
C LYS A 85 21.90 -15.00 2.78
N GLU A 86 20.91 -15.81 3.11
CA GLU A 86 21.06 -17.26 3.23
C GLU A 86 21.43 -17.92 1.89
N HIS A 87 20.78 -17.53 0.80
CA HIS A 87 21.11 -18.04 -0.54
C HIS A 87 22.53 -17.69 -0.98
N LEU A 88 23.00 -16.47 -0.70
CA LEU A 88 24.39 -16.07 -0.93
C LEU A 88 25.38 -16.86 -0.06
N ARG A 89 25.03 -17.11 1.21
CA ARG A 89 25.89 -17.85 2.14
C ARG A 89 26.14 -19.28 1.64
N ASN A 90 25.09 -19.92 1.13
CA ASN A 90 25.11 -21.30 0.63
C ASN A 90 25.72 -21.44 -0.80
N ASN A 91 26.06 -20.34 -1.47
CA ASN A 91 26.76 -20.41 -2.76
C ASN A 91 28.27 -20.64 -2.53
N GLU A 92 28.75 -21.82 -2.91
CA GLU A 92 30.18 -22.21 -2.81
C GLU A 92 31.07 -21.51 -3.85
N ASP A 93 30.50 -21.09 -4.98
CA ASP A 93 31.23 -20.43 -6.08
C ASP A 93 31.70 -18.99 -5.76
N LEU A 94 31.23 -18.40 -4.66
CA LEU A 94 31.51 -17.01 -4.30
C LEU A 94 32.50 -16.92 -3.14
N THR A 95 33.49 -16.03 -3.26
CA THR A 95 34.38 -15.70 -2.14
C THR A 95 33.66 -14.90 -1.06
N GLU A 96 34.09 -15.01 0.20
CA GLU A 96 33.49 -14.30 1.35
C GLU A 96 33.49 -12.77 1.17
N GLU A 97 34.51 -12.22 0.51
CA GLU A 97 34.57 -10.81 0.17
C GLU A 97 33.47 -10.40 -0.83
N GLN A 98 33.22 -11.25 -1.84
CA GLN A 98 32.14 -11.04 -2.81
C GLN A 98 30.76 -11.16 -2.13
N LYS A 99 30.57 -12.16 -1.25
CA LYS A 99 29.32 -12.33 -0.48
C LYS A 99 28.99 -11.11 0.36
N ASN A 100 29.98 -10.58 1.10
CA ASN A 100 29.80 -9.39 1.93
C ASN A 100 29.51 -8.13 1.11
N LYS A 101 30.20 -7.94 -0.01
CA LYS A 101 29.98 -6.79 -0.89
C LYS A 101 28.57 -6.83 -1.51
N PHE A 102 28.14 -8.00 -1.99
CA PHE A 102 26.81 -8.19 -2.59
C PHE A 102 25.69 -8.04 -1.56
N GLY A 103 25.88 -8.59 -0.35
CA GLY A 103 24.94 -8.46 0.76
C GLY A 103 24.70 -6.99 1.13
N LYS A 104 25.77 -6.19 1.24
CA LYS A 104 25.66 -4.75 1.52
C LYS A 104 25.00 -3.96 0.40
N GLU A 105 25.32 -4.26 -0.87
CA GLU A 105 24.71 -3.56 -2.02
C GLU A 105 23.20 -3.81 -2.09
N ILE A 106 22.78 -5.05 -1.84
CA ILE A 106 21.36 -5.43 -1.87
C ILE A 106 20.62 -4.86 -0.68
N GLU A 107 21.21 -4.87 0.52
CA GLU A 107 20.64 -4.21 1.68
C GLU A 107 20.40 -2.71 1.44
N GLY A 108 21.37 -2.02 0.81
CA GLY A 108 21.21 -0.62 0.43
C GLY A 108 20.04 -0.38 -0.52
N LYS A 109 19.93 -1.18 -1.60
CA LYS A 109 18.83 -1.07 -2.57
C LYS A 109 17.47 -1.44 -1.97
N PHE A 110 17.42 -2.46 -1.10
CA PHE A 110 16.19 -2.85 -0.42
C PHE A 110 15.72 -1.77 0.55
N ASN A 111 16.63 -1.16 1.30
CA ASN A 111 16.32 -0.06 2.21
C ASN A 111 15.77 1.15 1.43
N GLU A 112 16.40 1.50 0.30
CA GLU A 112 15.92 2.58 -0.56
C GLU A 112 14.50 2.32 -1.11
N VAL A 113 14.25 1.10 -1.59
CA VAL A 113 12.93 0.69 -2.11
C VAL A 113 11.88 0.63 -0.99
N GLY A 114 12.25 0.18 0.21
CA GLY A 114 11.39 0.18 1.40
C GLY A 114 10.92 1.59 1.75
N ILE A 115 11.86 2.52 1.89
CA ILE A 115 11.58 3.93 2.22
C ILE A 115 10.67 4.59 1.18
N LEU A 116 10.92 4.35 -0.11
CA LEU A 116 10.09 4.90 -1.19
C LEU A 116 8.67 4.32 -1.19
N THR A 117 8.53 3.05 -0.83
CA THR A 117 7.24 2.35 -0.76
C THR A 117 6.43 2.85 0.44
N GLU A 118 7.02 2.89 1.63
CA GLU A 118 6.37 3.40 2.85
C GLU A 118 5.84 4.83 2.68
N ARG A 119 6.64 5.74 2.11
CA ARG A 119 6.21 7.13 1.88
C ARG A 119 4.98 7.25 0.97
N ARG A 120 4.88 6.40 -0.06
CA ARG A 120 3.72 6.42 -0.98
C ARG A 120 2.46 5.90 -0.30
N PHE A 121 2.60 4.85 0.50
CA PHE A 121 1.49 4.28 1.26
C PHE A 121 0.93 5.29 2.26
N GLN A 122 1.80 5.91 3.08
CA GLN A 122 1.40 6.94 4.05
C GLN A 122 0.66 8.11 3.40
N ASN A 123 1.12 8.57 2.23
CA ASN A 123 0.44 9.66 1.52
C ASN A 123 -0.97 9.26 1.07
N ILE A 124 -1.14 8.06 0.51
CA ILE A 124 -2.45 7.56 0.05
C ILE A 124 -3.40 7.38 1.23
N GLU A 125 -2.92 6.80 2.33
CA GLU A 125 -3.70 6.61 3.56
C GLU A 125 -4.22 7.94 4.12
N PHE A 126 -3.35 8.94 4.17
CA PHE A 126 -3.74 10.28 4.61
C PHE A 126 -4.81 10.89 3.69
N TYR A 127 -4.63 10.81 2.37
CA TYR A 127 -5.62 11.32 1.42
C TYR A 127 -6.96 10.60 1.54
N VAL A 128 -6.96 9.27 1.73
CA VAL A 128 -8.17 8.47 1.89
C VAL A 128 -8.95 8.89 3.15
N ILE A 129 -8.27 9.04 4.29
CA ILE A 129 -8.91 9.44 5.54
C ILE A 129 -9.42 10.88 5.45
N ALA A 130 -8.62 11.80 4.88
CA ALA A 130 -9.01 13.19 4.71
C ALA A 130 -10.24 13.32 3.79
N LEU A 131 -10.22 12.67 2.62
CA LEU A 131 -11.35 12.65 1.69
C LEU A 131 -12.58 11.98 2.30
N GLY A 132 -12.42 10.84 2.96
CA GLY A 132 -13.52 10.18 3.66
C GLY A 132 -14.17 11.09 4.71
N THR A 133 -13.36 11.82 5.46
CA THR A 133 -13.82 12.75 6.50
C THR A 133 -14.55 13.95 5.90
N LEU A 134 -14.05 14.48 4.78
CA LEU A 134 -14.73 15.55 4.02
C LEU A 134 -16.07 15.07 3.48
N ILE A 135 -16.13 13.89 2.85
CA ILE A 135 -17.38 13.30 2.35
C ILE A 135 -18.36 13.06 3.51
N TRP A 136 -17.86 12.57 4.64
CA TRP A 136 -18.69 12.33 5.81
C TRP A 136 -19.30 13.63 6.37
N GLY A 137 -18.47 14.64 6.62
CA GLY A 137 -18.90 15.90 7.23
C GLY A 137 -19.68 16.83 6.29
N TYR A 138 -19.39 16.80 4.99
CA TYR A 138 -19.95 17.73 4.01
C TYR A 138 -20.81 17.06 2.93
N GLY A 139 -20.99 15.74 2.96
CA GLY A 139 -21.80 15.02 1.97
C GLY A 139 -23.24 15.51 1.92
N ASP A 140 -23.84 15.84 3.07
CA ASP A 140 -25.20 16.39 3.14
C ASP A 140 -25.29 17.86 2.67
N LEU A 141 -24.16 18.59 2.67
CA LEU A 141 -24.13 19.99 2.22
C LEU A 141 -24.46 20.12 0.72
N ILE A 142 -24.16 19.08 -0.07
CA ILE A 142 -24.49 19.02 -1.50
C ILE A 142 -26.01 19.09 -1.70
N SER A 143 -26.79 18.49 -0.81
CA SER A 143 -28.25 18.58 -0.81
C SER A 143 -28.74 20.02 -0.73
N ARG A 144 -28.07 20.83 0.10
CA ARG A 144 -28.44 22.24 0.33
C ARG A 144 -27.97 23.19 -0.77
N LEU A 145 -27.00 22.77 -1.59
CA LEU A 145 -26.48 23.55 -2.72
C LEU A 145 -27.22 23.28 -4.04
N LEU A 146 -27.88 22.11 -4.16
CA LEU A 146 -28.61 21.69 -5.35
C LEU A 146 -30.12 21.92 -5.27
N GLN A 147 -30.63 22.38 -4.13
CA GLN A 147 -32.00 22.87 -3.94
C GLN A 147 -32.08 24.37 -4.21
#